data_AF-A0A0B4BWG5-F1
#
_entry.id   AF-A0A0B4BWG5-F1
#
_cell.length_a   1.000
_cell.length_b   1.000
_cell.length_c   1.000
_cell.angle_alpha   90.00
_cell.angle_beta   90.00
_cell.angle_gamma   90.00
#
_symmetry.space_group_name_H-M   'P 1'
#
loop_
_entity.id
_entity.type
_entity.pdbx_description
1 polymer ?
#
loop_
_entity_poly.entity_id
_entity_poly.type
_entity_poly.pdbx_seq_one_letter_code
_entity_poly.pdbx_strand_id
1 'polypeptide(L)'
;PPAASNTLIGSNRHSLKAMMAAAAEDWSPKLVSHRLVGDVAEAAETILNAAELAPQDKPVALIFGGETTVQLTGTGLGGRNQELALRVAKLGAERLNGDWLFLSGGTDGRDGPTDAAGGIATPATWGAIKTAGQDPDALLANNDSYAALKAADALLMTGGTGTNVADVQVFLRRPG
;
A
#
# COMPACT_ATOMS: atom_id res chain seq x y z
N PRO A 1 -17.70 19.59 -36.69
CA PRO A 1 -16.82 18.50 -36.17
C PRO A 1 -17.44 17.11 -36.45
N PRO A 2 -16.65 16.09 -36.85
CA PRO A 2 -17.15 14.72 -36.95
C PRO A 2 -17.55 14.20 -35.56
N ALA A 3 -18.54 13.32 -35.52
CA ALA A 3 -18.93 12.67 -34.28
C ALA A 3 -17.80 11.75 -33.81
N ALA A 4 -17.36 11.92 -32.56
CA ALA A 4 -16.35 11.07 -31.93
C ALA A 4 -16.97 10.33 -30.74
N SER A 5 -16.58 9.07 -30.56
CA SER A 5 -16.87 8.27 -29.37
C SER A 5 -15.57 7.94 -28.66
N ASN A 6 -15.51 8.18 -27.36
CA ASN A 6 -14.35 7.89 -26.53
C ASN A 6 -14.72 6.82 -25.50
N THR A 7 -13.96 5.73 -25.44
CA THR A 7 -14.16 4.65 -24.47
C THR A 7 -12.90 4.47 -23.62
N LEU A 8 -13.06 4.54 -22.30
CA LEU A 8 -11.98 4.29 -21.36
C LEU A 8 -11.78 2.79 -21.20
N ILE A 9 -10.69 2.24 -21.75
CA ILE A 9 -10.39 0.80 -21.71
C ILE A 9 -9.43 0.41 -20.57
N GLY A 10 -8.67 1.37 -20.02
CA GLY A 10 -7.75 1.16 -18.90
C GLY A 10 -7.90 2.28 -17.87
N SER A 11 -8.09 1.92 -16.60
CA SER A 11 -8.16 2.89 -15.50
C SER A 11 -7.95 2.21 -14.16
N ASN A 12 -7.57 2.98 -13.13
CA ASN A 12 -7.46 2.49 -11.76
C ASN A 12 -8.76 1.82 -11.30
N ARG A 13 -9.91 2.38 -11.69
CA ARG A 13 -11.25 1.83 -11.40
C ARG A 13 -11.46 0.41 -11.97
N HIS A 14 -10.84 0.06 -13.09
CA HIS A 14 -10.89 -1.32 -13.60
C HIS A 14 -10.12 -2.26 -12.67
N SER A 15 -8.92 -1.87 -12.22
CA SER A 15 -8.14 -2.65 -11.25
C SER A 15 -8.88 -2.81 -9.93
N LEU A 16 -9.48 -1.75 -9.39
CA LEU A 16 -10.25 -1.81 -8.13
C LEU A 16 -11.46 -2.74 -8.24
N LYS A 17 -12.17 -2.73 -9.39
CA LYS A 17 -13.26 -3.69 -9.64
C LYS A 17 -12.77 -5.13 -9.66
N ALA A 18 -11.62 -5.38 -10.32
CA ALA A 18 -11.02 -6.70 -10.36
C ALA A 18 -10.59 -7.19 -8.96
N MET A 19 -10.00 -6.31 -8.14
CA MET A 19 -9.64 -6.61 -6.75
C MET A 19 -10.87 -6.97 -5.90
N MET A 20 -11.95 -6.19 -6.01
CA MET A 20 -13.21 -6.47 -5.31
C MET A 20 -13.78 -7.84 -5.71
N ALA A 21 -13.76 -8.18 -7.01
CA ALA A 21 -14.27 -9.45 -7.50
C ALA A 21 -13.39 -10.63 -7.04
N ALA A 22 -12.06 -10.50 -7.11
CA ALA A 22 -11.13 -11.53 -6.67
C ALA A 22 -11.22 -11.82 -5.16
N ALA A 23 -11.48 -10.79 -4.36
CA ALA A 23 -11.62 -10.94 -2.90
C ALA A 23 -13.00 -11.49 -2.46
N ALA A 24 -14.01 -11.49 -3.34
CA ALA A 24 -15.39 -11.79 -2.96
C ALA A 24 -15.65 -13.26 -2.56
N GLU A 25 -14.73 -14.17 -2.87
CA GLU A 25 -14.87 -15.60 -2.51
C GLU A 25 -14.59 -15.85 -1.02
N ASP A 26 -13.50 -15.28 -0.50
CA ASP A 26 -13.00 -15.58 0.86
C ASP A 26 -13.06 -14.39 1.82
N TRP A 27 -13.33 -13.19 1.31
CA TRP A 27 -13.28 -11.95 2.10
C TRP A 27 -14.60 -11.19 1.99
N SER A 28 -14.82 -10.26 2.92
CA SER A 28 -15.80 -9.19 2.79
C SER A 28 -15.12 -7.94 2.19
N PRO A 29 -15.05 -7.79 0.85
CA PRO A 29 -14.37 -6.66 0.25
C PRO A 29 -15.18 -5.37 0.38
N LYS A 30 -14.48 -4.27 0.64
CA LYS A 30 -15.04 -2.91 0.70
C LYS A 30 -14.09 -1.95 0.01
N LEU A 31 -14.58 -1.28 -1.04
CA LEU A 31 -13.88 -0.13 -1.62
C LEU A 31 -14.01 1.06 -0.66
N VAL A 32 -12.92 1.42 0.00
CA VAL A 32 -12.90 2.52 0.98
C VAL A 32 -12.68 3.85 0.30
N SER A 33 -11.71 3.92 -0.62
CA SER A 33 -11.46 5.12 -1.43
C SER A 33 -10.95 4.74 -2.82
N HIS A 34 -11.44 5.44 -3.85
CA HIS A 34 -10.89 5.36 -5.21
C HIS A 34 -10.14 6.65 -5.59
N ARG A 35 -9.85 7.50 -4.61
CA ARG A 35 -9.09 8.75 -4.71
C ARG A 35 -8.24 8.93 -3.45
N LEU A 36 -7.45 7.93 -3.10
CA LEU A 36 -6.41 8.08 -2.08
C LEU A 36 -5.28 8.91 -2.71
N VAL A 37 -5.30 10.21 -2.46
CA VAL A 37 -4.38 11.21 -3.04
C VAL A 37 -3.84 12.12 -1.95
N GLY A 38 -2.75 12.82 -2.23
CA GLY A 38 -2.08 13.67 -1.24
C GLY A 38 -0.98 12.93 -0.48
N ASP A 39 -0.58 13.48 0.66
CA ASP A 39 0.59 13.01 1.39
C ASP A 39 0.45 11.59 1.94
N VAL A 40 1.52 10.79 1.83
CA VAL A 40 1.56 9.41 2.30
C VAL A 40 1.34 9.26 3.80
N ALA A 41 1.64 10.28 4.63
CA ALA A 41 1.34 10.26 6.06
C ALA A 41 -0.17 10.30 6.31
N GLU A 42 -0.88 11.21 5.64
CA GLU A 42 -2.34 11.33 5.74
C GLU A 42 -3.05 10.09 5.16
N ALA A 43 -2.50 9.54 4.07
CA ALA A 43 -3.00 8.31 3.47
C ALA A 43 -2.86 7.11 4.45
N ALA A 44 -1.74 7.00 5.15
CA ALA A 44 -1.54 5.96 6.16
C ALA A 44 -2.58 6.08 7.28
N GLU A 45 -2.81 7.28 7.82
CA GLU A 45 -3.87 7.53 8.82
C GLU A 45 -5.26 7.12 8.31
N THR A 46 -5.57 7.45 7.06
CA THR A 46 -6.85 7.06 6.43
C THR A 46 -7.03 5.54 6.38
N ILE A 47 -5.96 4.81 6.04
CA ILE A 47 -5.97 3.34 5.99
C ILE A 47 -6.15 2.75 7.39
N LEU A 48 -5.42 3.24 8.39
CA LEU A 48 -5.50 2.73 9.75
C LEU A 48 -6.86 2.99 10.39
N ASN A 49 -7.41 4.20 10.22
CA ASN A 49 -8.76 4.52 10.70
C ASN A 49 -9.81 3.60 10.08
N ALA A 50 -9.67 3.24 8.79
CA ALA A 50 -10.57 2.30 8.15
C ALA A 50 -10.41 0.87 8.70
N ALA A 51 -9.18 0.44 9.01
CA ALA A 51 -8.89 -0.87 9.60
C ALA A 51 -9.42 -1.01 11.04
N GLU A 52 -9.31 0.04 11.85
CA GLU A 52 -9.84 0.07 13.23
C GLU A 52 -11.37 -0.03 13.24
N LEU A 53 -12.04 0.64 12.30
CA LEU A 53 -13.50 0.63 12.15
C LEU A 53 -14.03 -0.62 11.42
N ALA A 54 -13.16 -1.46 10.86
CA ALA A 54 -13.60 -2.64 10.13
C ALA A 54 -14.12 -3.72 11.10
N PRO A 55 -15.13 -4.51 10.68
CA PRO A 55 -15.60 -5.67 11.45
C PRO A 55 -14.45 -6.62 11.82
N GLN A 56 -14.47 -7.16 13.04
CA GLN A 56 -13.46 -8.11 13.52
C GLN A 56 -13.98 -9.56 13.58
N ASP A 57 -15.27 -9.76 13.34
CA ASP A 57 -15.97 -11.05 13.40
C ASP A 57 -15.93 -11.83 12.08
N LYS A 58 -15.33 -11.26 11.03
CA LYS A 58 -15.19 -11.88 9.71
C LYS A 58 -13.94 -11.40 8.95
N PRO A 59 -13.46 -12.14 7.95
CA PRO A 59 -12.38 -11.68 7.08
C PRO A 59 -12.79 -10.43 6.30
N VAL A 60 -11.96 -9.39 6.34
CA VAL A 60 -12.20 -8.10 5.66
C VAL A 60 -11.10 -7.78 4.67
N ALA A 61 -11.49 -7.25 3.51
CA ALA A 61 -10.57 -6.71 2.51
C ALA A 61 -10.93 -5.26 2.22
N LEU A 62 -10.14 -4.32 2.73
CA LEU A 62 -10.31 -2.89 2.47
C LEU A 62 -9.47 -2.51 1.27
N ILE A 63 -10.12 -1.99 0.24
CA ILE A 63 -9.48 -1.70 -1.05
C ILE A 63 -9.40 -0.19 -1.25
N PHE A 64 -8.24 0.28 -1.70
CA PHE A 64 -7.98 1.67 -2.01
C PHE A 64 -7.31 1.79 -3.38
N GLY A 65 -7.51 2.94 -4.02
CA GLY A 65 -6.77 3.31 -5.22
C GLY A 65 -6.66 4.82 -5.36
N GLY A 66 -5.67 5.26 -6.12
CA GLY A 66 -5.35 6.67 -6.28
C GLY A 66 -3.88 6.85 -6.66
N GLU A 67 -3.32 7.97 -6.25
CA GLU A 67 -1.93 8.35 -6.51
C GLU A 67 -1.50 9.27 -5.36
N THR A 68 -0.74 8.73 -4.41
CA THR A 68 -0.23 9.51 -3.28
C THR A 68 1.02 10.30 -3.68
N THR A 69 1.46 11.19 -2.80
CA THR A 69 2.72 11.93 -2.94
C THR A 69 3.54 11.76 -1.68
N VAL A 70 4.85 11.78 -1.83
CA VAL A 70 5.80 11.75 -0.72
C VAL A 70 6.62 13.02 -0.74
N GLN A 71 6.73 13.69 0.41
CA GLN A 71 7.64 14.81 0.57
C GLN A 71 9.06 14.30 0.85
N LEU A 72 9.99 14.62 -0.06
CA LEU A 72 11.39 14.26 0.12
C LEU A 72 12.09 15.29 1.02
N THR A 73 12.58 14.82 2.15
CA THR A 73 13.37 15.59 3.12
C THR A 73 14.76 15.00 3.36
N GLY A 74 14.93 13.70 3.07
CA GLY A 74 16.21 13.00 3.18
C GLY A 74 16.86 12.69 1.83
N THR A 75 17.86 11.82 1.87
CA THR A 75 18.62 11.35 0.69
C THR A 75 18.47 9.85 0.45
N GLY A 76 17.56 9.20 1.16
CA GLY A 76 17.27 7.78 1.05
C GLY A 76 16.68 7.37 -0.28
N LEU A 77 16.57 6.05 -0.46
CA LEU A 77 15.99 5.44 -1.65
C LEU A 77 14.60 4.88 -1.32
N GLY A 78 13.62 5.16 -2.18
CA GLY A 78 12.27 4.66 -1.99
C GLY A 78 11.26 5.29 -2.94
N GLY A 79 9.99 5.04 -2.66
CA GLY A 79 8.87 5.62 -3.38
C GLY A 79 7.64 5.77 -2.50
N ARG A 80 6.57 6.32 -3.06
CA ARG A 80 5.35 6.63 -2.31
C ARG A 80 4.62 5.38 -1.82
N ASN A 81 4.63 4.28 -2.58
CA ASN A 81 3.99 3.02 -2.17
C ASN A 81 4.81 2.33 -1.08
N GLN A 82 6.14 2.35 -1.21
CA GLN A 82 7.06 1.85 -0.20
C GLN A 82 6.94 2.64 1.10
N GLU A 83 6.93 3.98 1.02
CA GLU A 83 6.81 4.82 2.20
C GLU A 83 5.43 4.68 2.85
N LEU A 84 4.36 4.56 2.06
CA LEU A 84 3.03 4.26 2.58
C LEU A 84 2.99 2.92 3.33
N ALA A 85 3.55 1.85 2.75
CA ALA A 85 3.64 0.55 3.41
C ALA A 85 4.44 0.62 4.71
N LEU A 86 5.57 1.33 4.73
CA LEU A 86 6.39 1.51 5.92
C LEU A 86 5.67 2.30 7.02
N ARG A 87 4.93 3.35 6.65
CA ARG A 87 4.10 4.12 7.60
C ARG A 87 2.96 3.28 8.17
N VAL A 88 2.32 2.45 7.34
CA VAL A 88 1.30 1.49 7.82
C VAL A 88 1.92 0.43 8.73
N ALA A 89 3.15 -0.04 8.45
CA ALA A 89 3.86 -0.95 9.34
C ALA A 89 4.09 -0.34 10.73
N LYS A 90 4.52 0.94 10.78
CA LYS A 90 4.71 1.69 12.03
C LYS A 90 3.41 1.81 12.81
N LEU A 91 2.40 2.45 12.20
CA LEU A 91 1.13 2.74 12.87
C LEU A 91 0.37 1.45 13.22
N GLY A 92 0.44 0.44 12.35
CA GLY A 92 -0.18 -0.87 12.57
C GLY A 92 0.43 -1.59 13.77
N ALA A 93 1.75 -1.55 13.96
CA ALA A 93 2.41 -2.12 15.13
C ALA A 93 2.04 -1.41 16.44
N GLU A 94 1.63 -0.14 16.37
CA GLU A 94 1.23 0.67 17.54
C GLU A 94 -0.26 0.53 17.87
N ARG A 95 -1.11 0.41 16.84
CA ARG A 95 -2.58 0.58 16.96
C ARG A 95 -3.40 -0.67 16.69
N LEU A 96 -2.86 -1.63 15.93
CA LEU A 96 -3.60 -2.81 15.50
C LEU A 96 -3.07 -4.07 16.18
N ASN A 97 -3.98 -4.99 16.46
CA ASN A 97 -3.68 -6.33 16.96
C ASN A 97 -4.15 -7.39 15.94
N GLY A 98 -3.69 -8.62 16.14
CA GLY A 98 -4.11 -9.78 15.34
C GLY A 98 -3.37 -9.91 14.00
N ASP A 99 -3.88 -10.78 13.14
CA ASP A 99 -3.30 -11.09 11.84
C ASP A 99 -3.84 -10.14 10.75
N TRP A 100 -2.98 -9.26 10.26
CA TRP A 100 -3.29 -8.31 9.19
C TRP A 100 -2.17 -8.22 8.16
N LEU A 101 -2.52 -7.79 6.96
CA LEU A 101 -1.59 -7.53 5.88
C LEU A 101 -2.02 -6.26 5.15
N PHE A 102 -1.06 -5.41 4.81
CA PHE A 102 -1.25 -4.27 3.95
C PHE A 102 -0.31 -4.34 2.76
N LEU A 103 -0.82 -4.17 1.56
CA LEU A 103 -0.04 -4.05 0.33
C LEU A 103 -0.32 -2.69 -0.30
N SER A 104 0.75 -2.01 -0.73
CA SER A 104 0.69 -0.85 -1.61
C SER A 104 1.58 -1.09 -2.81
N GLY A 105 1.09 -0.84 -4.03
CA GLY A 105 1.89 -1.05 -5.24
C GLY A 105 1.47 -0.17 -6.42
N GLY A 106 2.47 0.32 -7.15
CA GLY A 106 2.32 0.94 -8.45
C GLY A 106 2.03 -0.09 -9.52
N THR A 107 1.01 0.14 -10.34
CA THR A 107 0.57 -0.84 -11.35
C THR A 107 1.54 -0.99 -12.53
N ASP A 108 2.53 -0.11 -12.67
CA ASP A 108 3.63 -0.23 -13.63
C ASP A 108 4.77 -1.13 -13.17
N GLY A 109 4.70 -1.60 -11.93
CA GLY A 109 5.67 -2.50 -11.33
C GLY A 109 6.90 -1.80 -10.77
N ARG A 110 6.88 -0.46 -10.65
CA ARG A 110 7.95 0.33 -10.05
C ARG A 110 7.39 1.41 -9.13
N ASP A 111 8.18 1.80 -8.15
CA ASP A 111 7.85 2.87 -7.21
C ASP A 111 9.10 3.68 -6.90
N GLY A 112 9.05 4.97 -7.23
CA GLY A 112 10.24 5.83 -7.20
C GLY A 112 11.36 5.36 -8.13
N PRO A 113 12.63 5.73 -7.87
CA PRO A 113 13.79 5.28 -8.63
C PRO A 113 14.28 3.89 -8.17
N THR A 114 13.36 2.92 -8.02
CA THR A 114 13.66 1.57 -7.51
C THR A 114 13.17 0.46 -8.45
N ASP A 115 13.55 -0.78 -8.16
CA ASP A 115 13.08 -1.99 -8.85
C ASP A 115 11.85 -2.63 -8.19
N ALA A 116 11.40 -2.09 -7.06
CA ALA A 116 10.20 -2.54 -6.35
C ALA A 116 8.96 -1.80 -6.84
N ALA A 117 7.82 -2.49 -6.89
CA ALA A 117 6.52 -1.88 -7.17
C ALA A 117 5.92 -1.17 -5.95
N GLY A 118 6.43 -1.45 -4.75
CA GLY A 118 5.86 -0.97 -3.49
C GLY A 118 6.29 -1.84 -2.30
N GLY A 119 5.39 -2.07 -1.35
CA GLY A 119 5.68 -2.84 -0.14
C GLY A 119 4.50 -3.64 0.42
N ILE A 120 4.83 -4.66 1.21
CA ILE A 120 3.89 -5.51 1.96
C ILE A 120 4.20 -5.40 3.45
N ALA A 121 3.30 -4.80 4.22
CA ALA A 121 3.41 -4.66 5.67
C ALA A 121 2.53 -5.67 6.41
N THR A 122 3.02 -6.17 7.53
CA THR A 122 2.36 -7.10 8.46
C THR A 122 2.64 -6.67 9.90
N PRO A 123 1.99 -7.25 10.93
CA PRO A 123 2.32 -6.96 12.33
C PRO A 123 3.80 -7.10 12.67
N ALA A 124 4.51 -7.99 11.98
CA ALA A 124 5.92 -8.27 12.23
C ALA A 124 6.88 -7.28 11.54
N THR A 125 6.44 -6.57 10.49
CA THR A 125 7.33 -5.81 9.60
C THR A 125 8.16 -4.78 10.37
N TRP A 126 7.55 -3.96 11.22
CA TRP A 126 8.29 -2.92 11.97
C TRP A 126 9.35 -3.51 12.92
N GLY A 127 9.02 -4.62 13.59
CA GLY A 127 9.94 -5.34 14.47
C GLY A 127 11.04 -6.10 13.72
N ALA A 128 10.73 -6.61 12.53
CA ALA A 128 11.69 -7.31 11.66
C ALA A 128 12.83 -6.37 11.20
N ILE A 129 12.52 -5.10 10.89
CA ILE A 129 13.54 -4.08 10.55
C ILE A 129 14.55 -3.92 11.69
N LYS A 130 14.04 -3.80 12.94
CA LYS A 130 14.89 -3.69 14.14
C LYS A 130 15.72 -4.95 14.37
N THR A 131 15.13 -6.12 14.17
CA THR A 131 15.81 -7.41 14.33
C THR A 131 16.92 -7.60 13.30
N ALA A 132 16.79 -7.00 12.11
CA ALA A 132 17.82 -6.95 11.08
C ALA A 132 18.94 -5.91 11.38
N GLY A 133 18.93 -5.28 12.55
CA GLY A 133 19.95 -4.31 12.97
C GLY A 133 19.79 -2.92 12.36
N GLN A 134 18.64 -2.61 11.79
CA GLN A 134 18.32 -1.30 11.22
C GLN A 134 17.46 -0.47 12.17
N ASP A 135 17.52 0.86 12.06
CA ASP A 135 16.63 1.78 12.75
C ASP A 135 15.48 2.21 11.80
N PRO A 136 14.26 1.66 11.95
CA PRO A 136 13.17 1.98 11.04
C PRO A 136 12.70 3.44 11.15
N ASP A 137 12.86 4.09 12.32
CA ASP A 137 12.50 5.49 12.50
C ASP A 137 13.49 6.40 11.75
N ALA A 138 14.80 6.09 11.83
CA ALA A 138 15.83 6.81 11.09
C ALA A 138 15.69 6.62 9.57
N LEU A 139 15.40 5.39 9.11
CA LEU A 139 15.20 5.11 7.69
C LEU A 139 13.95 5.83 7.15
N LEU A 140 12.84 5.82 7.88
CA LEU A 140 11.63 6.56 7.49
C LEU A 140 11.88 8.07 7.44
N ALA A 141 12.58 8.64 8.44
CA ALA A 141 12.92 10.06 8.46
C ALA A 141 13.85 10.49 7.31
N ASN A 142 14.66 9.56 6.79
CA ASN A 142 15.56 9.80 5.66
C ASN A 142 14.91 9.51 4.28
N ASN A 143 13.61 9.19 4.22
CA ASN A 143 12.93 8.69 3.02
C ASN A 143 13.60 7.44 2.41
N ASP A 144 14.19 6.58 3.25
CA ASP A 144 14.89 5.35 2.83
C ASP A 144 14.01 4.10 2.99
N SER A 145 12.77 4.18 2.49
CA SER A 145 11.76 3.13 2.64
C SER A 145 12.13 1.84 1.93
N TYR A 146 12.94 1.90 0.86
CA TYR A 146 13.45 0.72 0.17
C TYR A 146 14.34 -0.11 1.09
N ALA A 147 15.32 0.52 1.75
CA ALA A 147 16.24 -0.17 2.65
C ALA A 147 15.51 -0.77 3.85
N ALA A 148 14.56 -0.02 4.44
CA ALA A 148 13.72 -0.50 5.54
C ALA A 148 12.92 -1.74 5.15
N LEU A 149 12.15 -1.67 4.06
CA LEU A 149 11.33 -2.82 3.63
C LEU A 149 12.19 -3.99 3.18
N LYS A 150 13.33 -3.76 2.55
CA LYS A 150 14.28 -4.81 2.18
C LYS A 150 14.82 -5.56 3.41
N ALA A 151 15.13 -4.85 4.49
CA ALA A 151 15.61 -5.45 5.74
C ALA A 151 14.57 -6.38 6.38
N ALA A 152 13.29 -6.17 6.11
CA ALA A 152 12.19 -6.99 6.61
C ALA A 152 11.61 -7.97 5.57
N ASP A 153 12.25 -8.15 4.42
CA ASP A 153 11.74 -8.94 3.28
C ASP A 153 10.30 -8.55 2.88
N ALA A 154 10.05 -7.23 2.89
CA ALA A 154 8.73 -6.61 2.77
C ALA A 154 8.57 -5.80 1.48
N LEU A 155 9.47 -5.95 0.51
CA LEU A 155 9.36 -5.31 -0.81
C LEU A 155 8.36 -6.06 -1.69
N LEU A 156 7.52 -5.32 -2.41
CA LEU A 156 6.66 -5.88 -3.44
C LEU A 156 7.42 -5.91 -4.78
N MET A 157 7.86 -7.10 -5.20
CA MET A 157 8.60 -7.29 -6.45
C MET A 157 7.71 -7.93 -7.51
N THR A 158 7.26 -7.16 -8.50
CA THR A 158 6.45 -7.66 -9.63
C THR A 158 7.22 -7.73 -10.94
N GLY A 159 8.30 -6.97 -11.07
CA GLY A 159 8.88 -6.59 -12.35
C GLY A 159 7.96 -5.65 -13.14
N GLY A 160 8.43 -5.16 -14.29
CA GLY A 160 7.66 -4.26 -15.14
C GLY A 160 6.42 -4.95 -15.73
N THR A 161 5.24 -4.36 -15.54
CA THR A 161 3.96 -4.98 -15.92
C THR A 161 3.51 -4.67 -17.35
N GLY A 162 4.10 -3.66 -17.99
CA GLY A 162 3.72 -3.19 -19.32
C GLY A 162 2.45 -2.32 -19.36
N THR A 163 1.92 -1.89 -18.21
CA THR A 163 0.78 -0.96 -18.10
C THR A 163 0.99 0.07 -16.99
N ASN A 164 0.20 1.14 -16.93
CA ASN A 164 0.17 2.05 -15.79
C ASN A 164 -1.23 2.64 -15.64
N VAL A 165 -1.89 2.30 -14.54
CA VAL A 165 -3.21 2.81 -14.15
C VAL A 165 -3.20 3.27 -12.68
N ALA A 166 -2.12 3.96 -12.28
CA ALA A 166 -1.88 4.50 -10.94
C ALA A 166 -1.66 3.42 -9.85
N ASP A 167 -1.79 3.79 -8.59
CA ASP A 167 -1.52 2.91 -7.45
C ASP A 167 -2.76 2.13 -6.99
N VAL A 168 -2.53 0.93 -6.46
CA VAL A 168 -3.55 0.12 -5.78
C VAL A 168 -3.07 -0.29 -4.39
N GLN A 169 -4.00 -0.30 -3.44
CA GLN A 169 -3.72 -0.77 -2.08
C GLN A 169 -4.81 -1.72 -1.57
N VAL A 170 -4.40 -2.68 -0.74
CA VAL A 170 -5.32 -3.58 -0.06
C VAL A 170 -4.86 -3.82 1.38
N PHE A 171 -5.79 -3.69 2.31
CA PHE A 171 -5.63 -4.11 3.69
C PHE A 171 -6.51 -5.34 3.95
N LEU A 172 -5.90 -6.41 4.42
CA LEU A 172 -6.53 -7.68 4.75
C LEU A 172 -6.44 -7.90 6.26
N ARG A 173 -7.52 -8.35 6.88
CA ARG A 173 -7.50 -8.81 8.26
C ARG A 173 -8.43 -9.99 8.46
N ARG A 174 -7.95 -11.02 9.16
CA ARG A 174 -8.77 -12.15 9.61
C ARG A 174 -9.32 -11.89 11.01
N PRO A 175 -10.42 -12.55 11.39
CA PRO A 175 -10.85 -12.60 12.79
C PRO A 175 -9.70 -13.11 13.66
N GLY A 176 -9.55 -12.49 14.83
CA GLY A 176 -8.60 -12.94 15.86
C GLY A 176 -9.10 -14.15 16.62
#